data_AF-A0A3Q7XS08-F1
#
_entry.id   AF-A0A3Q7XS08-F1
#
_cell.length_a   1.000
_cell.length_b   1.000
_cell.length_c   1.000
_cell.angle_alpha   90.00
_cell.angle_beta   90.00
_cell.angle_gamma   90.00
#
_symmetry.space_group_name_H-M   'P 1'
#
loop_
_entity.id
_entity.type
_entity.pdbx_description
1 polymer ?
#
loop_
_entity_poly.entity_id
_entity_poly.type
_entity_poly.pdbx_seq_one_letter_code
_entity_poly.pdbx_strand_id
1 'polypeptide(L)'
;MEDKSNENIDSSYDKIAEMKAFDETKAGVMGLVQRGVTKIPRMFYSGEFTENSDGNTKLSVPVIDLKNINNDPIHRVEILSQIRTAY
;
A
#
# COMPACT_ATOMS: atom_id res chain seq x y z
N MET A 1 -16.00 -12.53 -37.52
CA MET A 1 -14.93 -13.43 -37.08
C MET A 1 -14.68 -13.10 -35.62
N GLU A 2 -14.95 -14.10 -34.78
CA GLU A 2 -14.82 -14.06 -33.33
C GLU A 2 -13.36 -13.90 -32.93
N ASP A 3 -13.11 -13.14 -31.86
CA ASP A 3 -12.10 -13.55 -30.89
C ASP A 3 -12.77 -13.53 -29.51
N LYS A 4 -13.20 -14.73 -29.10
CA LYS A 4 -13.69 -15.04 -27.76
C LYS A 4 -12.62 -15.88 -27.05
N SER A 5 -12.58 -15.69 -25.73
CA SER A 5 -11.90 -16.46 -24.69
C SER A 5 -10.46 -16.00 -24.39
N ASN A 6 -10.15 -15.56 -23.17
CA ASN A 6 -10.23 -16.40 -21.97
C ASN A 6 -10.53 -15.58 -20.70
N GLU A 7 -11.81 -15.42 -20.38
CA GLU A 7 -12.25 -15.55 -18.98
C GLU A 7 -12.49 -17.03 -18.72
N ASN A 8 -11.40 -17.81 -18.66
CA ASN A 8 -11.44 -19.05 -17.91
C ASN A 8 -11.18 -18.66 -16.46
N ILE A 9 -12.22 -18.15 -15.81
CA ILE A 9 -12.29 -18.18 -14.34
C ILE A 9 -12.37 -19.66 -14.02
N ASP A 10 -11.19 -20.26 -13.95
CA ASP A 10 -10.99 -21.59 -13.42
C ASP A 10 -11.76 -21.65 -12.11
N SER A 11 -12.86 -22.39 -12.10
CA SER A 11 -13.69 -22.60 -10.91
C SER A 11 -12.91 -23.31 -9.79
N SER A 12 -11.64 -23.63 -10.03
CA SER A 12 -10.69 -24.26 -9.12
C SER A 12 -9.57 -23.35 -8.60
N TYR A 13 -9.61 -22.01 -8.76
CA TYR A 13 -8.58 -21.16 -8.14
C TYR A 13 -8.65 -21.21 -6.60
N ASP A 14 -7.70 -21.92 -6.00
CA ASP A 14 -7.51 -22.00 -4.55
C ASP A 14 -6.44 -21.00 -4.09
N LYS A 15 -6.92 -19.85 -3.61
CA LYS A 15 -6.07 -18.79 -3.04
C LYS A 15 -5.23 -19.28 -1.86
N ILE A 16 -5.74 -20.20 -1.04
CA ILE A 16 -5.05 -20.69 0.15
C ILE A 16 -3.89 -21.60 -0.24
N ALA A 17 -4.10 -22.48 -1.22
CA ALA A 17 -3.04 -23.32 -1.75
C ALA A 17 -1.90 -22.49 -2.39
N GLU A 18 -2.23 -21.46 -3.18
CA GLU A 18 -1.22 -20.56 -3.79
C GLU A 18 -0.42 -19.81 -2.72
N MET A 19 -1.12 -19.24 -1.71
CA MET A 19 -0.48 -18.54 -0.59
C MET A 19 0.47 -19.45 0.18
N LYS A 20 0.04 -20.68 0.47
CA LYS A 20 0.86 -21.67 1.17
C LYS A 20 2.10 -22.03 0.38
N ALA A 21 1.95 -22.33 -0.92
CA ALA A 21 3.08 -22.65 -1.78
C ALA A 21 4.11 -21.50 -1.86
N PHE A 22 3.64 -20.26 -1.85
CA PHE A 22 4.50 -19.08 -1.78
C PHE A 22 5.23 -18.96 -0.45
N ASP A 23 4.52 -19.07 0.67
CA ASP A 23 5.10 -18.98 2.02
C ASP A 23 6.11 -20.10 2.29
N GLU A 24 5.93 -21.28 1.68
CA GLU A 24 6.86 -22.40 1.75
C GLU A 24 8.19 -22.12 1.03
N THR A 25 8.20 -21.24 0.03
CA THR A 25 9.46 -20.83 -0.63
C THR A 25 10.40 -20.09 0.31
N LYS A 26 9.85 -19.42 1.34
CA LYS A 26 10.55 -18.53 2.28
C LYS A 26 11.37 -17.41 1.60
N ALA A 27 11.18 -17.19 0.30
CA ALA A 27 11.92 -16.21 -0.49
C ALA A 27 11.25 -14.82 -0.47
N GLY A 28 10.00 -14.75 -0.01
CA GLY A 28 9.19 -13.53 -0.03
C GLY A 28 9.01 -12.98 -1.45
N VAL A 29 8.63 -11.70 -1.54
CA VAL A 29 8.37 -11.03 -2.83
C VAL A 29 9.65 -10.91 -3.67
N MET A 30 10.83 -10.86 -3.05
CA MET A 30 12.12 -10.88 -3.75
C MET A 30 12.28 -12.12 -4.63
N GLY A 31 11.76 -13.27 -4.19
CA GLY A 31 11.77 -14.51 -4.97
C GLY A 31 10.99 -14.41 -6.28
N LEU A 32 9.94 -13.58 -6.34
CA LEU A 32 9.18 -13.35 -7.58
C LEU A 32 9.99 -12.52 -8.57
N VAL A 33 10.71 -11.51 -8.07
CA VAL A 33 11.57 -10.63 -8.88
C VAL A 33 12.74 -11.41 -9.46
N GLN A 34 13.44 -12.19 -8.63
CA GLN A 34 14.59 -12.99 -9.07
C GLN A 34 14.21 -14.07 -10.10
N ARG A 35 12.98 -14.61 -10.02
CA ARG A 35 12.45 -15.59 -10.97
C ARG A 35 11.89 -14.96 -12.25
N GLY A 36 11.86 -13.63 -12.36
CA GLY A 36 11.40 -12.93 -13.57
C GLY A 36 9.93 -13.17 -13.87
N VAL A 37 9.08 -13.28 -12.85
CA VAL A 37 7.64 -13.50 -13.03
C VAL A 37 7.01 -12.33 -13.81
N THR A 38 6.30 -12.62 -14.89
CA THR A 38 5.71 -11.60 -15.79
C THR A 38 4.26 -11.23 -15.45
N LYS A 39 3.61 -12.01 -14.58
CA LYS A 39 2.23 -11.78 -14.10
C LYS A 39 2.17 -11.87 -12.58
N ILE A 40 1.55 -10.88 -11.94
CA ILE A 40 1.38 -10.88 -10.49
C ILE A 40 0.52 -12.09 -10.08
N PRO A 41 0.96 -12.94 -9.14
CA PRO A 41 0.15 -14.05 -8.61
C PRO A 41 -1.18 -13.55 -8.03
N ARG A 42 -2.27 -14.31 -8.25
CA ARG A 42 -3.63 -13.85 -7.93
C ARG A 42 -3.85 -13.64 -6.43
N MET A 43 -3.08 -14.32 -5.58
CA MET A 43 -3.13 -14.12 -4.12
C MET A 43 -2.80 -12.68 -3.68
N PHE A 44 -2.06 -11.91 -4.49
CA PHE A 44 -1.76 -10.49 -4.24
C PHE A 44 -2.86 -9.53 -4.71
N TYR A 45 -3.90 -10.02 -5.36
CA TYR A 45 -4.99 -9.15 -5.80
C TYR A 45 -5.78 -8.73 -4.56
N SER A 46 -5.79 -7.43 -4.30
CA SER A 46 -6.74 -6.81 -3.38
C SER A 46 -8.13 -6.78 -4.05
N GLY A 47 -9.20 -6.68 -3.26
CA GLY A 47 -10.55 -6.49 -3.78
C GLY A 47 -10.72 -5.17 -4.53
N GLU A 48 -11.96 -4.79 -4.83
CA GLU A 48 -12.25 -3.48 -5.43
C GLU A 48 -11.63 -2.38 -4.56
N PHE A 49 -10.70 -1.63 -5.16
CA PHE A 49 -10.25 -0.36 -4.62
C PHE A 49 -11.49 0.53 -4.59
N THR A 50 -12.06 0.76 -3.41
CA THR A 50 -12.98 1.88 -3.24
C THR A 50 -12.17 3.13 -3.49
N GLU A 51 -12.37 3.66 -4.69
CA GLU A 51 -11.91 4.95 -5.15
C GLU A 51 -10.40 5.02 -5.37
N ASN A 52 -10.03 5.01 -6.65
CA ASN A 52 -9.09 6.01 -7.11
C ASN A 52 -9.63 7.36 -6.62
N SER A 53 -9.30 7.78 -5.40
CA SER A 53 -9.39 9.19 -5.08
C SER A 53 -8.41 9.80 -6.07
N ASP A 54 -8.93 10.41 -7.14
CA ASP A 54 -8.16 11.35 -7.94
C ASP A 54 -7.38 12.15 -6.91
N GLY A 55 -6.04 12.12 -6.98
CA GLY A 55 -5.11 12.58 -5.93
C GLY A 55 -5.20 14.07 -5.59
N ASN A 56 -6.33 14.69 -5.87
CA ASN A 56 -6.79 16.03 -5.59
C ASN A 56 -7.51 16.18 -4.24
N THR A 57 -7.40 15.22 -3.32
CA THR A 57 -7.49 15.63 -1.92
C THR A 57 -6.14 16.23 -1.58
N LYS A 58 -6.08 17.56 -1.42
CA LYS A 58 -4.89 18.28 -0.93
C LYS A 58 -4.67 17.94 0.55
N LEU A 59 -4.51 16.65 0.84
CA LEU A 59 -4.30 16.08 2.15
C LEU A 59 -2.80 15.92 2.31
N SER A 60 -2.19 16.85 3.04
CA SER A 60 -0.78 16.78 3.40
C SER A 60 -0.67 16.25 4.81
N VAL A 61 0.23 15.29 5.03
CA VAL A 61 0.68 14.97 6.39
C VAL A 61 1.51 16.18 6.88
N PRO A 62 1.14 16.81 8.01
CA PRO A 62 1.88 17.96 8.52
C PRO A 62 3.23 17.51 9.10
N VAL A 63 4.27 18.30 8.84
CA VAL A 63 5.60 18.12 9.42
C VAL A 63 5.85 19.25 10.42
N ILE A 64 6.10 18.89 11.67
CA ILE A 64 6.28 19.84 12.79
C ILE A 64 7.70 19.69 13.33
N ASP A 65 8.50 20.76 13.26
CA ASP A 65 9.86 20.77 13.81
C ASP A 65 9.81 21.05 15.33
N LEU A 66 10.29 20.10 16.13
CA LEU A 66 10.29 20.20 17.59
C LEU A 66 11.61 20.76 18.17
N LYS A 67 12.51 21.27 17.33
CA LYS A 67 13.77 21.87 17.81
C LYS A 67 13.52 22.95 18.86
N ASN A 68 14.38 22.96 19.88
CA ASN A 68 14.40 23.95 20.95
C ASN A 68 13.11 24.09 21.78
N ILE A 69 12.16 23.15 21.68
CA ILE A 69 10.88 23.18 22.43
C ILE A 69 11.07 23.28 23.96
N ASN A 70 12.19 22.80 24.48
CA ASN A 70 12.51 22.85 25.92
C ASN A 70 13.29 24.11 26.32
N ASN A 71 13.85 24.84 25.36
CA ASN A 71 14.79 25.93 25.60
C ASN A 71 14.20 27.31 25.27
N ASP A 72 13.17 27.36 24.42
CA ASP A 72 12.47 28.59 24.05
C ASP A 72 10.95 28.43 24.28
N PRO A 73 10.41 29.02 25.37
CA PRO A 73 8.98 29.00 25.67
C PRO A 73 8.10 29.61 24.57
N ILE A 74 8.62 30.56 23.77
CA ILE A 74 7.88 31.20 22.67
C ILE A 74 7.75 30.21 21.51
N HIS A 75 8.86 29.56 21.11
CA HIS A 75 8.83 28.48 20.11
C HIS A 75 7.89 27.33 20.52
N ARG A 76 7.87 26.99 21.81
CA ARG A 76 6.98 25.93 22.32
C ARG A 76 5.50 26.26 22.09
N VAL A 77 5.10 27.52 22.25
CA VAL A 77 3.71 27.95 21.99
C VAL A 77 3.37 27.85 20.51
N GLU A 78 4.30 28.22 19.63
CA GLU A 78 4.13 28.08 18.18
C GLU A 78 3.96 26.61 17.74
N ILE A 79 4.82 25.71 18.27
CA ILE A 79 4.73 24.27 18.01
C ILE A 79 3.37 23.70 18.46
N LEU A 80 2.89 24.07 19.65
CA LEU A 80 1.58 23.63 20.14
C LEU A 80 0.44 24.14 19.25
N SER A 81 0.57 25.35 18.70
CA SER A 81 -0.40 25.87 17.72
C SER A 81 -0.40 25.04 16.44
N GLN A 82 0.78 24.69 15.91
CA GLN A 82 0.90 23.86 14.71
C GLN A 82 0.29 22.46 14.92
N ILE A 83 0.54 21.83 16.08
CA ILE A 83 -0.05 20.53 16.45
C ILE A 83 -1.57 20.62 16.48
N ARG A 84 -2.12 21.70 17.06
CA ARG A 84 -3.57 21.90 17.14
C ARG A 84 -4.22 22.08 15.77
N THR A 85 -3.52 22.69 14.81
CA THR A 85 -4.04 22.89 13.44
C THR A 85 -3.82 21.68 12.52
N ALA A 86 -2.97 20.75 12.95
CA ALA A 86 -2.59 19.54 12.22
C ALA A 86 -3.57 18.37 12.43
N TYR A 87 -4.39 18.44 13.48
CA TYR A 87 -5.42 17.46 13.86
C TYR A 87 -6.81 18.07 13.66
#